data_AF-A0AAN8VU97-F1
#
_entry.id   AF-A0AAN8VU97-F1
#
_cell.length_a   1.000
_cell.length_b   1.000
_cell.length_c   1.000
_cell.angle_alpha   90.00
_cell.angle_beta   90.00
_cell.angle_gamma   90.00
#
_symmetry.space_group_name_H-M   'P 1'
#
loop_
_entity.id
_entity.type
_entity.pdbx_description
1 polymer ?
#
loop_
_entity_poly.entity_id
_entity_poly.type
_entity_poly.pdbx_seq_one_letter_code
_entity_poly.pdbx_strand_id
1 'polypeptide(L)'
;MPTDSDVITACLTYHNIKNFTAFPNSGTDSSEYYKLLNFSLQNLRFAEPSFSPPAAIILPESRDELVRSIECCRKGSWEIRVRCGGHSYEGTSSVTTDGDPFTTISLKGVTTLIDMLEEEPKGYVILDPYGGIMQDISSEAIAFPHRKGNIFSIQYLVEWYEEDHEKGNEYLAWMRKLYDSMTPFVSSGPRAAYVNYMDLDLGVMDLVSPGDSSGAEAVEWARAWGEKYFLKNYDRLVRAKTYIDPNNVFKHQQGIPPMLTSGSKSKI
;
A
#
# COMPACT_ATOMS: atom_id res chain seq x y z
N MET A 1 -32.07 1.54 -26.60
CA MET A 1 -31.59 0.29 -25.98
C MET A 1 -30.53 0.69 -24.97
N PRO A 2 -30.51 0.16 -23.74
CA PRO A 2 -29.40 0.38 -22.82
C PRO A 2 -28.10 -0.12 -23.48
N THR A 3 -27.02 0.63 -23.35
CA THR A 3 -25.70 0.14 -23.79
C THR A 3 -25.15 -0.87 -22.78
N ASP A 4 -24.13 -1.64 -23.17
CA ASP A 4 -23.48 -2.58 -22.25
C ASP A 4 -22.97 -1.88 -20.97
N SER A 5 -22.49 -0.63 -21.14
CA SER A 5 -22.08 0.26 -20.05
C SER A 5 -23.23 0.56 -19.07
N ASP A 6 -24.45 0.79 -19.57
CA ASP A 6 -25.62 1.06 -18.72
C ASP A 6 -26.00 -0.17 -17.88
N VAL A 7 -25.98 -1.35 -18.50
CA VAL A 7 -26.39 -2.59 -17.83
C VAL A 7 -25.37 -2.98 -16.76
N ILE A 8 -24.08 -2.84 -17.02
CA ILE A 8 -23.05 -3.19 -16.03
C ILE A 8 -23.01 -2.18 -14.89
N THR A 9 -23.13 -0.88 -15.20
CA THR A 9 -23.19 0.19 -14.20
C THR A 9 -24.36 0.00 -13.23
N ALA A 10 -25.54 -0.36 -13.75
CA ALA A 10 -26.71 -0.63 -12.93
C ALA A 10 -26.48 -1.82 -11.99
N CYS A 11 -25.85 -2.89 -12.47
CA CYS A 11 -25.56 -4.06 -11.65
C CYS A 11 -24.51 -3.76 -10.57
N LEU A 12 -23.40 -3.09 -10.92
CA LEU A 12 -22.35 -2.73 -9.96
C LEU A 12 -22.89 -1.83 -8.85
N THR A 13 -23.72 -0.85 -9.23
CA THR A 13 -24.37 0.07 -8.29
C THR A 13 -25.35 -0.68 -7.38
N TYR A 14 -26.14 -1.61 -7.92
CA TYR A 14 -27.04 -2.46 -7.13
C TYR A 14 -26.29 -3.29 -6.07
N HIS A 15 -25.08 -3.73 -6.39
CA HIS A 15 -24.19 -4.46 -5.48
C HIS A 15 -23.32 -3.53 -4.60
N ASN A 16 -23.58 -2.22 -4.61
CA ASN A 16 -22.88 -1.19 -3.85
C ASN A 16 -21.36 -1.13 -4.15
N ILE A 17 -20.96 -1.52 -5.37
CA ILE A 17 -19.60 -1.36 -5.88
C ILE A 17 -19.49 0.07 -6.39
N LYS A 18 -18.68 0.89 -5.72
CA LYS A 18 -18.58 2.33 -6.01
C LYS A 18 -17.33 2.70 -6.81
N ASN A 19 -16.32 1.83 -6.81
CA ASN A 19 -15.03 2.09 -7.44
C ASN A 19 -14.96 1.43 -8.82
N PHE A 20 -15.57 2.07 -9.82
CA PHE A 20 -15.49 1.66 -11.23
C PHE A 20 -15.65 2.87 -12.15
N THR A 21 -15.19 2.74 -13.39
CA THR A 21 -15.51 3.69 -14.46
C THR A 21 -16.10 2.93 -15.64
N ALA A 22 -17.08 3.51 -16.32
CA ALA A 22 -17.82 2.87 -17.41
C ALA A 22 -17.61 3.59 -18.74
N PHE A 23 -17.75 2.87 -19.85
CA PHE A 23 -17.57 3.45 -21.18
C PHE A 23 -18.63 4.54 -21.45
N PRO A 24 -18.26 5.74 -21.90
CA PRO A 24 -19.18 6.87 -22.02
C PRO A 24 -20.13 6.74 -23.22
N ASN A 25 -21.42 7.00 -23.01
CA ASN A 25 -22.46 6.86 -24.07
C ASN A 25 -22.55 8.04 -25.05
N SER A 26 -22.01 9.21 -24.71
CA SER A 26 -21.66 10.34 -25.62
C SER A 26 -21.45 11.63 -24.81
N GLY A 27 -20.30 12.28 -24.99
CA GLY A 27 -20.12 13.72 -24.78
C GLY A 27 -20.15 14.30 -23.36
N THR A 28 -20.41 13.53 -22.29
CA THR A 28 -20.38 14.05 -20.91
C THR A 28 -19.43 13.26 -20.01
N ASP A 29 -18.43 13.99 -19.52
CA ASP A 29 -17.42 13.66 -18.50
C ASP A 29 -16.69 12.31 -18.60
N SER A 30 -16.09 12.08 -19.76
CA SER A 30 -15.30 10.87 -20.06
C SER A 30 -13.87 10.89 -19.49
N SER A 31 -13.51 11.85 -18.62
CA SER A 31 -12.11 12.07 -18.26
C SER A 31 -11.52 10.93 -17.43
N GLU A 32 -12.25 10.36 -16.46
CA GLU A 32 -11.67 9.33 -15.57
C GLU A 32 -11.57 7.97 -16.23
N TYR A 33 -12.56 7.56 -17.04
CA TYR A 33 -12.49 6.33 -17.80
C TYR A 33 -11.31 6.35 -18.77
N TYR A 34 -11.18 7.41 -19.59
CA TYR A 34 -10.05 7.51 -20.53
C TYR A 34 -8.72 7.78 -19.82
N LYS A 35 -8.68 8.50 -18.69
CA LYS A 35 -7.46 8.60 -17.86
C LYS A 35 -7.02 7.23 -17.39
N LEU A 36 -7.93 6.44 -16.81
CA LEU A 36 -7.61 5.09 -16.34
C LEU A 36 -7.28 4.15 -17.50
N LEU A 37 -8.02 4.22 -18.61
CA LEU A 37 -7.77 3.43 -19.81
C LEU A 37 -6.39 3.76 -20.40
N ASN A 38 -6.09 5.03 -20.63
CA ASN A 38 -4.84 5.47 -21.27
C ASN A 38 -3.63 5.41 -20.34
N PHE A 39 -3.82 5.48 -19.01
CA PHE A 39 -2.73 5.42 -18.03
C PHE A 39 -1.82 4.20 -18.21
N SER A 40 -2.38 3.05 -18.61
CA SER A 40 -1.59 1.82 -18.84
C SER A 40 -1.50 1.40 -20.31
N LEU A 41 -1.98 2.20 -21.26
CA LEU A 41 -1.87 1.93 -22.69
C LEU A 41 -0.61 2.63 -23.24
N GLN A 42 0.56 2.06 -22.96
CA GLN A 42 1.84 2.53 -23.52
C GLN A 42 2.16 1.89 -24.89
N ASN A 43 1.31 0.98 -25.39
CA ASN A 43 1.57 0.20 -26.60
C ASN A 43 0.82 0.77 -27.81
N LEU A 44 1.58 1.15 -28.83
CA LEU A 44 1.10 1.76 -30.09
C LEU A 44 0.08 0.89 -30.85
N ARG A 45 0.01 -0.43 -30.59
CA ARG A 45 -1.02 -1.31 -31.16
C ARG A 45 -2.45 -0.88 -30.81
N PHE A 46 -2.67 -0.18 -29.70
CA PHE A 46 -4.00 0.25 -29.25
C PHE A 46 -4.38 1.66 -29.69
N ALA A 47 -3.57 2.31 -30.52
CA ALA A 47 -3.86 3.61 -31.13
C ALA A 47 -4.66 3.48 -32.44
N GLU A 48 -4.90 2.26 -32.93
CA GLU A 48 -5.69 2.05 -34.15
C GLU A 48 -7.21 2.16 -33.89
N PRO A 49 -8.00 2.72 -34.84
CA PRO A 49 -9.44 2.94 -34.67
C PRO A 49 -10.31 1.66 -34.61
N SER A 50 -9.73 0.48 -34.79
CA SER A 50 -10.44 -0.78 -35.05
C SER A 50 -10.77 -1.60 -33.80
N PHE A 51 -10.52 -1.10 -32.58
CA PHE A 51 -10.70 -1.86 -31.33
C PHE A 51 -11.87 -1.37 -30.47
N SER A 52 -12.59 -2.32 -29.88
CA SER A 52 -13.66 -2.05 -28.90
C SER A 52 -13.08 -1.98 -27.48
N PRO A 53 -13.25 -0.85 -26.76
CA PRO A 53 -12.75 -0.69 -25.40
C PRO A 53 -13.64 -1.41 -24.36
N PRO A 54 -13.15 -1.67 -23.14
CA PRO A 54 -13.92 -2.39 -22.13
C PRO A 54 -15.19 -1.64 -21.72
N ALA A 55 -16.31 -2.36 -21.53
CA ALA A 55 -17.57 -1.75 -21.11
C ALA A 55 -17.46 -1.06 -19.73
N ALA A 56 -16.62 -1.61 -18.84
CA ALA A 56 -16.24 -0.97 -17.58
C ALA A 56 -14.85 -1.42 -17.09
N ILE A 57 -14.19 -0.55 -16.32
CA ILE A 57 -12.98 -0.83 -15.55
C ILE A 57 -13.38 -0.87 -14.08
N ILE A 58 -13.23 -2.02 -13.43
CA ILE A 58 -13.70 -2.26 -12.05
C ILE A 58 -12.48 -2.35 -11.12
N LEU A 59 -12.54 -1.63 -10.00
CA LEU A 59 -11.47 -1.53 -9.00
C LEU A 59 -11.99 -2.08 -7.66
N PRO A 60 -12.15 -3.42 -7.51
CA PRO A 60 -12.69 -3.99 -6.28
C PRO A 60 -11.71 -3.79 -5.12
N GLU A 61 -12.19 -3.29 -3.99
CA GLU A 61 -11.39 -3.06 -2.77
C GLU A 61 -11.47 -4.23 -1.78
N SER A 62 -12.38 -5.18 -2.04
CA SER A 62 -12.60 -6.34 -1.19
C SER A 62 -12.90 -7.60 -1.99
N ARG A 63 -12.72 -8.77 -1.35
CA ARG A 63 -13.11 -10.07 -1.93
C ARG A 63 -14.60 -10.10 -2.30
N ASP A 64 -15.44 -9.51 -1.45
CA ASP A 64 -16.89 -9.49 -1.68
C ASP A 64 -17.26 -8.63 -2.88
N GLU A 65 -16.61 -7.47 -3.06
CA GLU A 65 -16.76 -6.65 -4.25
C GLU A 65 -16.29 -7.37 -5.51
N LEU A 66 -15.16 -8.09 -5.45
CA LEU A 66 -14.68 -8.90 -6.57
C LEU A 66 -15.71 -9.98 -6.96
N VAL A 67 -16.24 -10.71 -5.99
CA VAL A 67 -17.25 -11.77 -6.25
C VAL A 67 -18.51 -11.17 -6.88
N ARG A 68 -19.03 -10.06 -6.35
CA ARG A 68 -20.22 -9.38 -6.90
C ARG A 68 -19.96 -8.79 -8.28
N SER A 69 -18.74 -8.30 -8.53
CA SER A 69 -18.34 -7.82 -9.86
C SER A 69 -18.40 -8.96 -10.88
N ILE A 70 -17.88 -10.15 -10.52
CA ILE A 70 -17.95 -11.35 -11.37
C ILE A 70 -19.39 -11.75 -11.65
N GLU A 71 -20.29 -11.69 -10.66
CA GLU A 71 -21.71 -11.98 -10.84
C GLU A 71 -22.37 -11.01 -11.83
N CYS A 72 -22.06 -9.72 -11.75
CA CYS A 72 -22.53 -8.73 -12.71
C CYS A 72 -22.02 -9.00 -14.12
N CYS A 73 -20.72 -9.27 -14.27
CA CYS A 73 -20.11 -9.64 -15.54
C CYS A 73 -20.83 -10.84 -16.18
N ARG A 74 -21.07 -11.90 -15.38
CA ARG A 74 -21.78 -13.10 -15.84
C ARG A 74 -23.22 -12.85 -16.24
N LYS A 75 -23.95 -11.98 -15.54
CA LYS A 75 -25.37 -11.67 -15.85
C LYS A 75 -25.53 -10.97 -17.20
N GLY A 76 -24.60 -10.10 -17.57
CA GLY A 76 -24.61 -9.44 -18.88
C GLY A 76 -23.78 -10.14 -19.95
N SER A 77 -23.30 -11.37 -19.69
CA SER A 77 -22.46 -12.13 -20.62
C SER A 77 -21.16 -11.41 -21.02
N TRP A 78 -20.59 -10.61 -20.12
CA TRP A 78 -19.30 -9.95 -20.31
C TRP A 78 -18.14 -10.85 -19.93
N GLU A 79 -17.13 -10.92 -20.79
CA GLU A 79 -15.87 -11.57 -20.45
C GLU A 79 -15.14 -10.80 -19.34
N ILE A 80 -14.37 -11.51 -18.51
CA ILE A 80 -13.57 -10.90 -17.44
C ILE A 80 -12.12 -11.05 -17.81
N ARG A 81 -11.39 -9.94 -17.84
CA ARG A 81 -9.95 -9.91 -18.11
C ARG A 81 -9.23 -9.24 -16.94
N VAL A 82 -8.04 -9.72 -16.60
CA VAL A 82 -7.20 -9.08 -15.57
C VAL A 82 -6.34 -8.04 -16.26
N ARG A 83 -6.35 -6.78 -15.78
CA ARG A 83 -5.57 -5.70 -16.39
C ARG A 83 -4.08 -5.94 -16.11
N CYS A 84 -3.27 -6.05 -17.16
CA CYS A 84 -1.82 -6.05 -17.01
C CYS A 84 -1.25 -4.61 -16.97
N GLY A 85 -0.08 -4.43 -16.37
CA GLY A 85 0.58 -3.12 -16.24
C GLY A 85 1.30 -2.59 -17.49
N GLY A 86 1.00 -3.09 -18.70
CA GLY A 86 1.62 -2.61 -19.94
C GLY A 86 2.64 -3.54 -20.61
N HIS A 87 3.04 -4.65 -19.97
CA HIS A 87 4.03 -5.61 -20.51
C HIS A 87 3.44 -6.84 -21.22
N SER A 88 2.12 -6.89 -21.44
CA SER A 88 1.51 -7.91 -22.30
C SER A 88 1.53 -7.43 -23.76
N TYR A 89 2.55 -7.85 -24.52
CA TYR A 89 2.73 -7.48 -25.93
C TYR A 89 1.54 -7.87 -26.83
N GLU A 90 0.71 -8.82 -26.40
CA GLU A 90 -0.52 -9.28 -27.07
C GLU A 90 -1.76 -8.42 -26.76
N GLY A 91 -1.76 -7.60 -25.70
CA GLY A 91 -2.84 -6.60 -25.50
C GLY A 91 -4.20 -7.10 -25.06
N THR A 92 -4.35 -8.40 -24.86
CA THR A 92 -5.65 -9.05 -24.62
C THR A 92 -6.35 -8.57 -23.35
N SER A 93 -5.64 -7.94 -22.40
CA SER A 93 -6.26 -7.34 -21.21
C SER A 93 -6.93 -5.98 -21.44
N SER A 94 -6.77 -5.38 -22.63
CA SER A 94 -7.20 -4.00 -22.91
C SER A 94 -8.01 -3.86 -24.19
N VAL A 95 -8.00 -4.87 -25.07
CA VAL A 95 -8.81 -4.95 -26.30
C VAL A 95 -9.25 -6.39 -26.57
N THR A 96 -10.33 -6.55 -27.34
CA THR A 96 -10.76 -7.84 -27.90
C THR A 96 -10.70 -7.79 -29.43
N THR A 97 -10.32 -8.90 -30.06
CA THR A 97 -10.25 -9.04 -31.53
C THR A 97 -11.55 -9.56 -32.14
N ASP A 98 -12.40 -10.14 -31.30
CA ASP A 98 -13.68 -10.79 -31.62
C ASP A 98 -14.89 -9.87 -31.37
N GLY A 99 -14.70 -8.74 -30.68
CA GLY A 99 -15.76 -7.75 -30.43
C GLY A 99 -16.61 -8.06 -29.20
N ASP A 100 -16.30 -9.13 -28.45
CA ASP A 100 -17.02 -9.47 -27.24
C ASP A 100 -16.74 -8.48 -26.11
N PRO A 101 -17.76 -8.04 -25.36
CA PRO A 101 -17.58 -7.01 -24.35
C PRO A 101 -16.95 -7.59 -23.06
N PHE A 102 -15.99 -6.88 -22.45
CA PHE A 102 -15.21 -7.36 -21.30
C PHE A 102 -14.95 -6.31 -20.20
N THR A 103 -14.55 -6.78 -19.01
CA THR A 103 -14.18 -5.95 -17.84
C THR A 103 -12.75 -6.17 -17.36
N THR A 104 -12.14 -5.16 -16.74
CA THR A 104 -10.74 -5.22 -16.25
C THR A 104 -10.58 -4.96 -14.76
N ILE A 105 -9.81 -5.82 -14.06
CA ILE A 105 -9.37 -5.59 -12.66
C ILE A 105 -8.02 -4.89 -12.70
N SER A 106 -7.93 -3.68 -12.14
CA SER A 106 -6.74 -2.83 -12.24
C SER A 106 -5.70 -3.10 -11.14
N LEU A 107 -4.47 -3.39 -11.57
CA LEU A 107 -3.27 -3.55 -10.74
C LEU A 107 -2.58 -2.19 -10.47
N LYS A 108 -3.36 -1.13 -10.19
CA LYS A 108 -2.85 0.24 -10.10
C LYS A 108 -1.62 0.37 -9.19
N GLY A 109 -1.61 -0.32 -8.06
CA GLY A 109 -0.45 -0.32 -7.15
C GLY A 109 0.80 -0.97 -7.74
N VAL A 110 0.66 -2.06 -8.51
CA VAL A 110 1.81 -2.70 -9.20
C VAL A 110 2.30 -1.82 -10.34
N THR A 111 1.40 -1.22 -11.12
CA THR A 111 1.79 -0.29 -12.18
C THR A 111 2.51 0.93 -11.61
N THR A 112 1.97 1.57 -10.58
CA THR A 112 2.65 2.68 -9.88
C THR A 112 4.02 2.27 -9.37
N LEU A 113 4.17 1.05 -8.84
CA LEU A 113 5.46 0.55 -8.39
C LEU A 113 6.46 0.38 -9.54
N ILE A 114 6.03 -0.18 -10.67
CA ILE A 114 6.88 -0.36 -11.86
C ILE A 114 7.28 1.00 -12.44
N ASP A 115 6.33 1.92 -12.62
CA ASP A 115 6.60 3.27 -13.14
C ASP A 115 7.67 3.99 -12.29
N MET A 116 7.57 3.88 -10.96
CA MET A 116 8.56 4.46 -10.05
C MET A 116 9.94 3.81 -10.15
N LEU A 117 10.02 2.50 -10.44
CA LEU A 117 11.27 1.78 -10.65
C LEU A 117 11.91 2.09 -12.00
N GLU A 118 11.12 2.39 -13.03
CA GLU A 118 11.64 2.84 -14.32
C GLU A 118 12.33 4.22 -14.22
N GLU A 119 11.92 5.06 -13.27
CA GLU A 119 12.57 6.35 -12.99
C GLU A 119 13.96 6.21 -12.35
N GLU A 120 14.23 5.13 -11.61
CA GLU A 120 15.51 4.90 -10.91
C GLU A 120 15.99 3.45 -11.09
N PRO A 121 16.89 3.18 -12.07
CA PRO A 121 17.35 1.84 -12.39
C PRO A 121 18.11 1.10 -11.27
N LYS A 122 18.58 1.82 -10.24
CA LYS A 122 19.20 1.21 -9.06
C LYS A 122 18.20 0.81 -7.98
N GLY A 123 16.96 1.26 -8.11
CA GLY A 123 15.87 0.90 -7.25
C GLY A 123 15.43 -0.54 -7.47
N TYR A 124 15.09 -1.23 -6.40
CA TYR A 124 14.47 -2.55 -6.48
C TYR A 124 13.52 -2.81 -5.31
N VAL A 125 12.67 -3.83 -5.47
CA VAL A 125 11.60 -4.16 -4.52
C VAL A 125 11.62 -5.64 -4.21
N ILE A 126 11.49 -5.97 -2.93
CA ILE A 126 11.32 -7.35 -2.46
C ILE A 126 9.90 -7.53 -1.93
N LEU A 127 9.25 -8.62 -2.34
CA LEU A 127 7.91 -9.02 -1.90
C LEU A 127 8.01 -10.36 -1.16
N ASP A 128 7.91 -10.33 0.17
CA ASP A 128 7.96 -11.55 0.98
C ASP A 128 6.55 -12.00 1.35
N PRO A 129 6.10 -13.19 0.92
CA PRO A 129 4.74 -13.66 1.17
C PRO A 129 4.50 -13.96 2.66
N TYR A 130 3.36 -13.48 3.18
CA TYR A 130 2.89 -13.72 4.53
C TYR A 130 1.69 -14.67 4.47
N GLY A 131 1.84 -15.84 5.06
CA GLY A 131 0.88 -16.93 4.92
C GLY A 131 1.28 -18.12 5.78
N GLY A 132 0.64 -19.26 5.56
CA GLY A 132 0.94 -20.50 6.29
C GLY A 132 0.93 -20.29 7.80
N ILE A 133 1.98 -20.77 8.48
CA ILE A 133 2.09 -20.70 9.95
C ILE A 133 1.98 -19.28 10.51
N MET A 134 2.35 -18.25 9.74
CA MET A 134 2.24 -16.86 10.19
C MET A 134 0.79 -16.42 10.43
N GLN A 135 -0.19 -17.06 9.79
CA GLN A 135 -1.61 -16.77 10.00
C GLN A 135 -2.18 -17.44 11.25
N ASP A 136 -1.57 -18.53 11.70
CA ASP A 136 -2.06 -19.31 12.85
C ASP A 136 -1.47 -18.82 14.19
N ILE A 137 -0.39 -18.04 14.14
CA ILE A 137 0.22 -17.41 15.32
C ILE A 137 -0.59 -16.16 15.68
N SER A 138 -0.99 -16.05 16.95
CA SER A 138 -1.65 -14.85 17.48
C SER A 138 -0.78 -13.60 17.30
N SER A 139 -1.38 -12.47 16.94
CA SER A 139 -0.69 -11.17 16.84
C SER A 139 -0.15 -10.66 18.17
N GLU A 140 -0.53 -11.27 19.30
CA GLU A 140 -0.04 -10.93 20.65
C GLU A 140 0.95 -11.97 21.21
N ALA A 141 1.24 -13.04 20.46
CA ALA A 141 2.10 -14.12 20.93
C ALA A 141 3.52 -13.63 21.25
N ILE A 142 4.04 -12.73 20.41
CA ILE A 142 5.31 -12.01 20.57
C ILE A 142 5.12 -10.55 20.15
N ALA A 143 6.17 -9.72 20.29
CA ALA A 143 6.12 -8.31 19.94
C ALA A 143 5.67 -8.04 18.49
N PHE A 144 6.12 -8.86 17.53
CA PHE A 144 5.81 -8.74 16.11
C PHE A 144 4.34 -9.11 15.81
N PRO A 145 3.50 -8.13 15.42
CA PRO A 145 2.04 -8.30 15.39
C PRO A 145 1.48 -8.68 14.00
N HIS A 146 2.27 -8.54 12.94
CA HIS A 146 1.81 -8.65 11.55
C HIS A 146 1.64 -10.13 11.17
N ARG A 147 0.44 -10.66 11.41
CA ARG A 147 0.06 -12.08 11.25
C ARG A 147 -1.06 -12.23 10.23
N LYS A 148 -2.11 -12.99 10.57
CA LYS A 148 -3.33 -13.16 9.77
C LYS A 148 -3.83 -11.83 9.19
N GLY A 149 -4.13 -11.83 7.89
CA GLY A 149 -4.62 -10.66 7.15
C GLY A 149 -3.56 -9.94 6.32
N ASN A 150 -2.26 -10.16 6.60
CA ASN A 150 -1.17 -9.68 5.74
C ASN A 150 -0.93 -10.66 4.58
N ILE A 151 -0.82 -10.14 3.35
CA ILE A 151 -0.58 -10.95 2.14
C ILE A 151 0.92 -11.10 1.87
N PHE A 152 1.68 -10.00 1.99
CA PHE A 152 3.13 -9.95 1.88
C PHE A 152 3.66 -8.66 2.53
N SER A 153 4.95 -8.64 2.88
CA SER A 153 5.67 -7.39 3.16
C SER A 153 6.38 -6.89 1.89
N ILE A 154 6.42 -5.58 1.73
CA ILE A 154 7.12 -4.91 0.61
C ILE A 154 8.33 -4.17 1.18
N GLN A 155 9.50 -4.42 0.61
CA GLN A 155 10.72 -3.68 0.91
C GLN A 155 11.10 -2.82 -0.30
N TYR A 156 11.31 -1.53 -0.10
CA TYR A 156 11.80 -0.62 -1.15
C TYR A 156 13.27 -0.34 -0.88
N LEU A 157 14.14 -0.62 -1.85
CA LEU A 157 15.58 -0.46 -1.70
C LEU A 157 16.14 0.33 -2.88
N VAL A 158 17.19 1.10 -2.60
CA VAL A 158 18.08 1.69 -3.60
C VAL A 158 19.49 1.53 -3.07
N GLU A 159 20.37 0.98 -3.90
CA GLU A 159 21.76 0.75 -3.55
C GLU A 159 22.65 1.53 -4.51
N TRP A 160 23.66 2.21 -3.97
CA TRP A 160 24.64 2.93 -4.78
C TRP A 160 26.04 2.77 -4.20
N TYR A 161 27.03 2.91 -5.07
CA TYR A 161 28.44 2.84 -4.71
C TYR A 161 29.01 4.22 -4.39
N GLU A 162 30.24 4.25 -3.88
CA GLU A 162 30.91 5.47 -3.43
C GLU A 162 30.98 6.57 -4.50
N GLU A 163 31.06 6.19 -5.78
CA GLU A 163 31.12 7.12 -6.90
C GLU A 163 29.85 7.96 -7.06
N ASP A 164 28.71 7.50 -6.53
CA ASP A 164 27.42 8.19 -6.58
C ASP A 164 27.02 8.79 -5.22
N HIS A 165 27.96 8.93 -4.26
CA HIS A 165 27.66 9.47 -2.94
C HIS A 165 27.06 10.90 -2.98
N GLU A 166 27.48 11.71 -3.95
CA GLU A 166 26.92 13.06 -4.16
C GLU A 166 25.42 13.04 -4.53
N LYS A 167 24.92 11.95 -5.11
CA LYS A 167 23.51 11.74 -5.46
C LYS A 167 22.67 11.17 -4.32
N GLY A 168 23.26 10.94 -3.14
CA GLY A 168 22.55 10.33 -2.01
C GLY A 168 21.24 11.02 -1.65
N ASN A 169 21.20 12.36 -1.71
CA ASN A 169 19.97 13.12 -1.46
C ASN A 169 18.89 12.90 -2.53
N GLU A 170 19.29 12.68 -3.79
CA GLU A 170 18.38 12.38 -4.90
C GLU A 170 17.78 10.98 -4.72
N TYR A 171 18.60 9.99 -4.35
CA TYR A 171 18.13 8.62 -4.06
C TYR A 171 17.17 8.59 -2.87
N LEU A 172 17.46 9.34 -1.80
CA LEU A 172 16.55 9.47 -0.66
C LEU A 172 15.25 10.17 -1.03
N ALA A 173 15.30 11.22 -1.87
CA ALA A 173 14.10 11.90 -2.36
C ALA A 173 13.25 10.97 -3.23
N TRP A 174 13.87 10.18 -4.11
CA TRP A 174 13.20 9.16 -4.90
C TRP A 174 12.56 8.09 -4.01
N MET A 175 13.26 7.58 -3.00
CA MET A 175 12.73 6.57 -2.08
C MET A 175 11.50 7.08 -1.33
N ARG A 176 11.52 8.34 -0.86
CA ARG A 176 10.36 8.99 -0.23
C ARG A 176 9.20 9.15 -1.20
N LYS A 177 9.47 9.60 -2.44
CA LYS A 177 8.45 9.69 -3.50
C LYS A 177 7.82 8.32 -3.80
N LEU A 178 8.62 7.26 -3.88
CA LEU A 178 8.14 5.90 -4.08
C LEU A 178 7.27 5.44 -2.90
N TYR A 179 7.76 5.63 -1.67
CA TYR A 179 7.01 5.30 -0.46
C TYR A 179 5.66 6.04 -0.42
N ASP A 180 5.64 7.34 -0.70
CA ASP A 180 4.43 8.15 -0.73
C ASP A 180 3.45 7.71 -1.82
N SER A 181 3.95 7.40 -3.01
CA SER A 181 3.14 6.92 -4.14
C SER A 181 2.44 5.59 -3.84
N MET A 182 3.03 4.77 -2.96
CA MET A 182 2.46 3.50 -2.53
C MET A 182 1.44 3.61 -1.39
N THR A 183 1.28 4.78 -0.77
CA THR A 183 0.37 5.01 0.37
C THR A 183 -1.05 4.46 0.20
N PRO A 184 -1.76 4.66 -0.94
CA PRO A 184 -3.14 4.19 -1.06
C PRO A 184 -3.29 2.67 -1.27
N PHE A 185 -2.19 1.95 -1.47
CA PHE A 185 -2.19 0.52 -1.82
C PHE A 185 -1.69 -0.40 -0.70
N VAL A 186 -1.24 0.17 0.41
CA VAL A 186 -0.67 -0.57 1.55
C VAL A 186 -1.51 -0.36 2.81
N SER A 187 -1.13 -1.03 3.90
CA SER A 187 -1.80 -0.89 5.20
C SER A 187 -1.97 0.57 5.61
N SER A 188 -3.09 0.88 6.27
CA SER A 188 -3.39 2.20 6.82
C SER A 188 -3.98 2.08 8.24
N GLY A 189 -3.89 3.17 9.01
CA GLY A 189 -4.45 3.25 10.37
C GLY A 189 -3.80 2.35 11.44
N PRO A 190 -2.46 2.34 11.63
CA PRO A 190 -1.42 3.14 10.97
C PRO A 190 -0.80 2.43 9.75
N ARG A 191 -0.04 3.15 8.93
CA ARG A 191 0.82 2.52 7.91
C ARG A 191 1.92 1.72 8.61
N ALA A 192 1.82 0.40 8.52
CA ALA A 192 2.65 -0.56 9.24
C ALA A 192 4.10 -0.54 8.76
N ALA A 193 5.01 -0.91 9.66
CA ALA A 193 6.43 -1.07 9.41
C ALA A 193 6.99 -2.27 10.19
N TYR A 194 8.22 -2.68 9.90
CA TYR A 194 8.88 -3.79 10.58
C TYR A 194 10.16 -3.33 11.28
N VAL A 195 10.28 -3.57 12.59
CA VAL A 195 11.37 -3.02 13.41
C VAL A 195 12.78 -3.42 12.95
N ASN A 196 12.96 -4.59 12.33
CA ASN A 196 14.26 -4.99 11.78
C ASN A 196 14.63 -4.23 10.50
N TYR A 197 13.66 -3.56 9.88
CA TYR A 197 13.85 -2.60 8.79
C TYR A 197 13.60 -1.20 9.35
N MET A 198 14.49 -0.78 10.24
CA MET A 198 14.37 0.48 10.97
C MET A 198 14.33 1.65 9.99
N ASP A 199 13.38 2.56 10.20
CA ASP A 199 13.10 3.67 9.31
C ASP A 199 12.89 4.93 10.15
N LEU A 200 13.88 5.83 10.11
CA LEU A 200 13.87 7.06 10.89
C LEU A 200 12.90 8.12 10.32
N ASP A 201 12.44 7.99 9.06
CA ASP A 201 11.44 8.88 8.47
C ASP A 201 10.05 8.65 9.11
N LEU A 202 9.84 7.55 9.86
CA LEU A 202 8.64 7.32 10.66
C LEU A 202 8.54 8.23 11.89
N GLY A 203 9.62 8.96 12.19
CA GLY A 203 9.77 9.79 13.38
C GLY A 203 10.81 9.19 14.33
N VAL A 204 11.49 10.07 15.05
CA VAL A 204 12.46 9.72 16.07
C VAL A 204 12.09 10.46 17.36
N MET A 205 12.51 9.92 18.50
CA MET A 205 12.68 10.72 19.70
C MET A 205 13.64 11.83 19.29
N ASP A 206 13.15 13.07 19.26
CA ASP A 206 14.04 14.22 19.20
C ASP A 206 15.14 14.02 20.26
N LEU A 207 16.32 14.57 20.01
CA LEU A 207 17.36 14.72 21.04
C LEU A 207 16.81 15.65 22.13
N VAL A 208 15.87 15.15 22.92
CA VAL A 208 15.20 15.80 24.04
C VAL A 208 16.28 15.98 25.08
N SER A 209 16.91 17.14 24.95
CA SER A 209 17.95 17.64 25.82
C SER A 209 17.42 17.79 27.25
N PRO A 210 18.35 17.82 28.21
CA PRO A 210 18.21 17.23 29.52
C PRO A 210 17.44 18.16 30.47
N GLY A 211 16.19 17.85 30.73
CA GLY A 211 15.39 18.54 31.73
C GLY A 211 13.90 18.44 31.43
N ASP A 212 13.19 17.69 32.26
CA ASP A 212 11.74 17.83 32.46
C ASP A 212 10.79 17.49 31.30
N SER A 213 11.11 16.52 30.43
CA SER A 213 10.04 15.80 29.72
C SER A 213 9.55 14.64 30.57
N SER A 214 8.23 14.60 30.81
CA SER A 214 7.63 13.52 31.57
C SER A 214 7.68 12.22 30.74
N GLY A 215 7.88 11.06 31.38
CA GLY A 215 7.88 9.77 30.66
C GLY A 215 6.57 9.47 29.95
N ALA A 216 5.47 10.12 30.35
CA ALA A 216 4.20 10.07 29.64
C ALA A 216 4.31 10.72 28.24
N GLU A 217 4.99 11.86 28.11
CA GLU A 217 5.21 12.51 26.81
C GLU A 217 6.11 11.67 25.91
N ALA A 218 7.17 11.08 26.47
CA ALA A 218 8.06 10.21 25.70
C ALA A 218 7.33 8.98 25.13
N VAL A 219 6.47 8.34 25.93
CA VAL A 219 5.63 7.21 25.47
C VAL A 219 4.69 7.65 24.35
N GLU A 220 4.06 8.81 24.47
CA GLU A 220 3.13 9.28 23.43
C GLU A 220 3.85 9.73 22.15
N TRP A 221 5.04 10.34 22.23
CA TRP A 221 5.85 10.62 21.05
C TRP A 221 6.31 9.34 20.37
N ALA A 222 6.79 8.37 21.16
CA ALA A 222 7.25 7.09 20.64
C ALA A 222 6.13 6.21 20.08
N ARG A 223 4.86 6.51 20.38
CA ARG A 223 3.71 5.86 19.76
C ARG A 223 3.68 6.03 18.24
N ALA A 224 4.23 7.13 17.72
CA ALA A 224 4.22 7.46 16.29
C ALA A 224 4.89 6.39 15.40
N TRP A 225 6.05 5.87 15.82
CA TRP A 225 6.70 4.70 15.18
C TRP A 225 6.36 3.39 15.90
N GLY A 226 6.14 3.43 17.20
CA GLY A 226 5.86 2.27 18.04
C GLY A 226 4.64 1.48 17.58
N GLU A 227 3.53 2.16 17.25
CA GLU A 227 2.33 1.47 16.75
C GLU A 227 2.48 1.00 15.31
N LYS A 228 3.32 1.65 14.48
CA LYS A 228 3.64 1.15 13.13
C LYS A 228 4.37 -0.19 13.20
N TYR A 229 5.29 -0.34 14.17
CA TYR A 229 6.05 -1.57 14.38
C TYR A 229 5.29 -2.66 15.14
N PHE A 230 4.55 -2.27 16.19
CA PHE A 230 4.05 -3.21 17.20
C PHE A 230 2.53 -3.21 17.35
N LEU A 231 1.80 -2.31 16.67
CA LEU A 231 0.36 -2.14 16.82
C LEU A 231 -0.02 -2.09 18.32
N LYS A 232 -1.08 -2.78 18.71
CA LYS A 232 -1.54 -2.90 20.11
C LYS A 232 -0.52 -3.50 21.09
N ASN A 233 0.56 -4.13 20.61
CA ASN A 233 1.58 -4.67 21.51
C ASN A 233 2.48 -3.57 22.09
N TYR A 234 2.45 -2.35 21.54
CA TYR A 234 3.28 -1.24 21.99
C TYR A 234 3.15 -0.97 23.49
N ASP A 235 1.93 -0.84 24.03
CA ASP A 235 1.73 -0.56 25.45
C ASP A 235 2.24 -1.69 26.36
N ARG A 236 2.18 -2.95 25.89
CA ARG A 236 2.75 -4.11 26.60
C ARG A 236 4.28 -4.01 26.63
N LEU A 237 4.91 -3.54 25.57
CA LEU A 237 6.35 -3.30 25.51
C LEU A 237 6.78 -2.15 26.42
N VAL A 238 6.02 -1.06 26.48
CA VAL A 238 6.26 0.05 27.42
C VAL A 238 6.23 -0.45 28.87
N ARG A 239 5.25 -1.26 29.25
CA ARG A 239 5.20 -1.88 30.60
C ARG A 239 6.40 -2.77 30.87
N ALA A 240 6.80 -3.61 29.91
CA ALA A 240 7.97 -4.47 30.04
C ALA A 240 9.26 -3.64 30.20
N LYS A 241 9.44 -2.59 29.39
CA LYS A 241 10.56 -1.65 29.46
C LYS A 241 10.61 -0.95 30.82
N THR A 242 9.47 -0.47 31.31
CA THR A 242 9.36 0.19 32.61
C THR A 242 9.79 -0.73 33.76
N TYR A 243 9.46 -2.02 33.67
CA TYR A 243 9.84 -3.01 34.67
C TYR A 243 11.33 -3.35 34.64
N ILE A 244 11.90 -3.58 33.44
CA ILE A 244 13.27 -4.10 33.29
C ILE A 244 14.35 -3.02 33.26
N ASP A 245 14.02 -1.82 32.76
CA ASP A 245 14.95 -0.69 32.61
C ASP A 245 14.24 0.64 32.91
N PRO A 246 13.82 0.88 34.16
CA PRO A 246 13.09 2.08 34.57
C PRO A 246 13.91 3.37 34.41
N ASN A 247 15.25 3.27 34.46
CA ASN A 247 16.16 4.41 34.30
C ASN A 247 16.51 4.68 32.83
N ASN A 248 15.94 3.91 31.90
CA ASN A 248 16.15 4.03 30.46
C ASN A 248 17.63 4.01 30.03
N VAL A 249 18.43 3.11 30.62
CA VAL A 249 19.85 2.94 30.31
C VAL A 249 20.03 2.56 28.83
N PHE A 250 19.19 1.65 28.34
CA PHE A 250 19.19 1.21 26.94
C PHE A 250 18.23 2.06 26.11
N LYS A 251 18.74 3.09 25.44
CA LYS A 251 17.93 4.00 24.61
C LYS A 251 18.59 4.29 23.27
N HIS A 252 17.77 4.55 22.26
CA HIS A 252 18.16 5.03 20.93
C HIS A 252 17.01 5.86 20.34
N GLN A 253 17.18 6.40 19.14
CA GLN A 253 16.24 7.31 18.47
C GLN A 253 14.80 6.77 18.35
N GLN A 254 14.60 5.44 18.32
CA GLN A 254 13.28 4.80 18.23
C GLN A 254 13.06 3.77 19.34
N GLY A 255 13.82 3.85 20.43
CA GLY A 255 13.70 2.92 21.54
C GLY A 255 12.36 3.07 22.25
N ILE A 256 11.85 1.96 22.81
CA ILE A 256 10.67 2.00 23.69
C ILE A 256 11.06 2.75 24.97
N PRO A 257 10.38 3.86 25.33
CA PRO A 257 10.64 4.57 26.58
C PRO A 257 9.91 3.90 27.76
N PRO A 258 10.48 3.93 28.98
CA PRO A 258 9.74 3.55 30.18
C PRO A 258 8.78 4.66 30.61
N MET A 259 7.74 4.30 31.35
CA MET A 259 6.91 5.26 32.07
C MET A 259 7.70 5.81 33.27
N LEU A 260 7.66 7.13 33.50
CA LEU A 260 8.21 7.69 34.74
C LEU A 260 7.32 7.29 35.92
N THR A 261 7.87 6.56 36.88
CA THR A 261 7.21 6.34 38.17
C THR A 261 7.46 7.55 39.06
N SER A 262 6.40 8.21 39.52
CA SER A 262 6.47 9.24 40.57
C SER A 262 6.88 8.63 41.91
N GLY A 263 8.18 8.34 42.09
CA GLY A 263 8.65 7.80 43.36
C GLY A 263 9.97 7.03 43.31
N SER A 264 11.09 7.72 43.11
CA SER A 264 12.36 7.38 43.77
C SER A 264 13.32 8.55 43.63
N LYS A 265 13.20 9.54 44.52
CA LYS A 265 14.38 10.32 44.89
C LYS A 265 15.30 9.34 45.63
N SER A 266 16.18 8.67 44.89
CA SER A 266 17.26 7.91 45.49
C SER A 266 18.13 8.91 46.25
N LYS A 267 18.04 8.88 47.59
CA LYS A 267 19.07 9.43 48.46
C LYS A 267 20.36 8.66 48.16
N ILE A 268 21.34 9.34 47.59
CA ILE A 268 22.76 9.09 47.83
C ILE A 268 23.32 10.41 48.31
#